data_AF-A0A8I1SYG1-F1
#
_entry.id   AF-A0A8I1SYG1-F1
#
_cell.length_a   1.000
_cell.length_b   1.000
_cell.length_c   1.000
_cell.angle_alpha   90.00
_cell.angle_beta   90.00
_cell.angle_gamma   90.00
#
_symmetry.space_group_name_H-M   'P 1'
#
loop_
_entity.id
_entity.type
_entity.pdbx_description
1 polymer ?
#
loop_
_entity_poly.entity_id
_entity_poly.type
_entity_poly.pdbx_seq_one_letter_code
_entity_poly.pdbx_strand_id
1 'polypeptide(L)'
;MSGFALKFPGRRVKVSSLDRHQFICDLVFIEAPLLSLFRDSRHSWFYLWCDTDGLGRDRWLVFQVSRKIFAEYLTRKVSLRRAVLASKEVLCLEGDMRDGLDGDAEDDRKGRQLSRVQIDEIESYLPSDQSLFEEELSPDISLAEQLLPTRYPIPIGGDWFVGDLDRFSRAYAGLYGFFYCSKPRLVASIQGRLNRALRTPWEGGFSRVNLFDALAKAVPSFHDMQIRRIDYASPGEIEIEALESVGHDIQGCVNGYMTSRSDVDDHAKAINSTLSACRFKKRNLSNIGDAMLGISEESLTLFRTRTEEIARLLGVREQVSVVVRESPNCVVAAKAVLALLTHIRRLSDFEAAGMLNLTGRGAQSSEFNYRDDWLSEFELER
;
A
#
# COMPACT_ATOMS: atom_id res chain seq x y z
N MET A 1 -2.42 -49.07 -6.06
CA MET A 1 -1.34 -48.77 -5.10
C MET A 1 -1.84 -47.67 -4.19
N SER A 2 -2.21 -47.99 -2.94
CA SER A 2 -2.62 -46.99 -1.96
C SER A 2 -1.38 -46.24 -1.49
N GLY A 3 -1.10 -45.08 -2.09
CA GLY A 3 -0.11 -44.16 -1.57
C GLY A 3 -0.54 -43.77 -0.16
N PHE A 4 0.28 -44.12 0.83
CA PHE A 4 0.11 -43.60 2.18
C PHE A 4 0.27 -42.09 2.08
N ALA A 5 -0.83 -41.34 2.19
CA ALA A 5 -0.77 -39.91 2.38
C ALA A 5 0.03 -39.65 3.66
N LEU A 6 1.26 -39.17 3.50
CA LEU A 6 2.14 -38.75 4.60
C LEU A 6 1.34 -37.80 5.49
N LYS A 7 1.00 -38.21 6.72
CA LYS A 7 0.30 -37.32 7.66
C LYS A 7 1.28 -36.29 8.16
N PHE A 8 0.91 -35.01 8.15
CA PHE A 8 1.77 -34.01 8.74
C PHE A 8 1.90 -34.24 10.26
N PRO A 9 3.13 -34.43 10.76
CA PRO A 9 3.41 -34.38 12.19
C PRO A 9 3.14 -32.96 12.73
N GLY A 10 3.09 -32.82 14.05
CA GLY A 10 3.06 -31.51 14.69
C GLY A 10 1.83 -31.22 15.55
N ARG A 11 1.91 -30.08 16.25
CA ARG A 11 0.90 -29.64 17.21
C ARG A 11 -0.16 -28.82 16.49
N ARG A 12 -1.43 -29.25 16.58
CA ARG A 12 -2.55 -28.49 16.00
C ARG A 12 -2.62 -27.06 16.53
N VAL A 13 -2.81 -26.11 15.61
CA VAL A 13 -3.02 -24.69 15.85
C VAL A 13 -4.37 -24.29 15.28
N LYS A 14 -4.97 -23.21 15.81
CA LYS A 14 -6.22 -22.69 15.24
C LYS A 14 -5.96 -22.11 13.85
N VAL A 15 -6.71 -22.58 12.86
CA VAL A 15 -6.67 -22.03 11.48
C VAL A 15 -6.95 -20.53 11.47
N SER A 16 -7.77 -20.04 12.41
CA SER A 16 -8.08 -18.61 12.56
C SER A 16 -6.87 -17.72 12.86
N SER A 17 -5.71 -18.29 13.18
CA SER A 17 -4.45 -17.54 13.24
C SER A 17 -4.04 -16.97 11.87
N LEU A 18 -4.47 -17.61 10.77
CA LEU A 18 -4.20 -17.16 9.40
C LEU A 18 -5.25 -16.17 8.89
N ASP A 19 -6.34 -15.89 9.61
CA ASP A 19 -7.43 -14.98 9.17
C ASP A 19 -6.93 -13.55 8.89
N ARG A 20 -5.78 -13.18 9.46
CA ARG A 20 -5.16 -11.87 9.27
C ARG A 20 -4.20 -11.82 8.09
N HIS A 21 -3.94 -12.97 7.46
CA HIS A 21 -3.03 -13.06 6.34
C HIS A 21 -3.72 -12.53 5.09
N GLN A 22 -3.11 -11.53 4.48
CA GLN A 22 -3.58 -10.92 3.24
C GLN A 22 -2.65 -11.35 2.12
N PHE A 23 -3.22 -11.90 1.06
CA PHE A 23 -2.49 -12.24 -0.16
C PHE A 23 -1.83 -10.98 -0.73
N ILE A 24 -0.61 -11.10 -1.23
CA ILE A 24 0.11 -10.02 -1.93
C ILE A 24 0.26 -10.37 -3.40
N CYS A 25 0.97 -11.46 -3.71
CA CYS A 25 1.28 -11.90 -5.08
C CYS A 25 1.75 -13.36 -5.10
N ASP A 26 1.77 -13.94 -6.30
CA ASP A 26 2.40 -15.23 -6.55
C ASP A 26 3.85 -14.98 -6.97
N LEU A 27 4.80 -15.51 -6.21
CA LEU A 27 6.24 -15.39 -6.49
C LEU A 27 6.67 -16.42 -7.53
N VAL A 28 6.09 -17.62 -7.51
CA VAL A 28 6.34 -18.69 -8.47
C VAL A 28 5.01 -19.29 -8.92
N PHE A 29 4.76 -19.27 -10.23
CA PHE A 29 3.54 -19.74 -10.88
C PHE A 29 3.89 -20.49 -12.17
N ILE A 30 3.29 -21.67 -12.38
CA ILE A 30 3.42 -22.45 -13.63
C ILE A 30 2.04 -22.71 -14.20
N GLU A 31 1.28 -23.59 -13.53
CA GLU A 31 -0.15 -23.85 -13.81
C GLU A 31 -1.03 -23.52 -12.59
N ALA A 32 -0.42 -23.54 -11.41
CA ALA A 32 -0.99 -23.14 -10.14
C ALA A 32 0.10 -22.44 -9.29
N PRO A 33 -0.29 -21.71 -8.22
CA PRO A 33 0.68 -21.07 -7.33
C PRO A 33 1.54 -22.11 -6.62
N LEU A 34 2.86 -22.01 -6.79
CA LEU A 34 3.83 -22.86 -6.06
C LEU A 34 4.39 -22.14 -4.85
N LEU A 35 4.59 -20.82 -4.96
CA LEU A 35 5.04 -19.99 -3.87
C LEU A 35 4.30 -18.66 -3.91
N SER A 36 3.57 -18.36 -2.85
CA SER A 36 2.81 -17.12 -2.72
C SER A 36 3.28 -16.30 -1.52
N LEU A 37 3.25 -14.98 -1.69
CA LEU A 37 3.58 -14.02 -0.64
C LEU A 37 2.29 -13.53 0.03
N PHE A 38 2.27 -13.64 1.35
CA PHE A 38 1.24 -13.11 2.23
C PHE A 38 1.86 -12.14 3.24
N ARG A 39 1.01 -11.34 3.88
CA ARG A 39 1.40 -10.54 5.04
C ARG A 39 0.34 -10.56 6.12
N ASP A 40 0.77 -10.34 7.36
CA ASP A 40 -0.12 -9.89 8.43
C ASP A 40 0.22 -8.43 8.81
N SER A 41 -0.27 -7.96 9.96
CA SER A 41 0.00 -6.61 10.47
C SER A 41 1.48 -6.26 10.74
N ARG A 42 2.38 -7.24 10.81
CA ARG A 42 3.78 -7.11 11.26
C ARG A 42 4.78 -7.92 10.42
N HIS A 43 4.34 -8.95 9.72
CA HIS A 43 5.21 -9.96 9.15
C HIS A 43 4.85 -10.30 7.70
N SER A 44 5.85 -10.77 6.96
CA SER A 44 5.69 -11.39 5.64
C SER A 44 5.71 -12.91 5.81
N TRP A 45 4.89 -13.60 5.02
CA TRP A 45 4.71 -15.05 5.07
C TRP A 45 4.83 -15.63 3.68
N PHE A 46 5.59 -16.72 3.56
CA PHE A 46 5.60 -17.55 2.37
C PHE A 46 4.64 -18.71 2.55
N TYR A 47 3.86 -18.97 1.51
CA TYR A 47 3.02 -20.14 1.36
C TYR A 47 3.58 -20.95 0.20
N LEU A 48 4.26 -22.04 0.55
CA LEU A 48 4.90 -22.95 -0.39
C LEU A 48 4.03 -24.18 -0.56
N TRP A 49 3.57 -24.44 -1.77
CA TRP A 49 2.89 -25.68 -2.11
C TRP A 49 3.89 -26.85 -2.07
N CYS A 50 3.47 -27.98 -1.50
CA CYS A 50 4.32 -29.15 -1.36
C CYS A 50 3.83 -30.34 -2.17
N ASP A 51 2.63 -30.82 -1.86
CA ASP A 51 2.00 -31.97 -2.49
C ASP A 51 0.48 -31.94 -2.29
N THR A 52 -0.18 -32.95 -2.84
CA THR A 52 -1.58 -33.25 -2.60
C THR A 52 -1.70 -34.66 -2.02
N ASP A 53 -2.68 -34.88 -1.14
CA ASP A 53 -2.97 -36.23 -0.64
C ASP A 53 -3.60 -37.17 -1.70
N GLY A 54 -3.80 -36.68 -2.92
CA GLY A 54 -4.42 -37.40 -4.03
C GLY A 54 -5.95 -37.50 -3.93
N LEU A 55 -6.54 -36.98 -2.84
CA LEU A 55 -7.98 -36.88 -2.60
C LEU A 55 -8.47 -35.42 -2.67
N GLY A 56 -7.63 -34.52 -3.17
CA GLY A 56 -7.95 -33.11 -3.37
C GLY A 56 -7.63 -32.22 -2.18
N ARG A 57 -6.78 -32.65 -1.22
CA ARG A 57 -6.25 -31.75 -0.19
C ARG A 57 -4.81 -31.39 -0.49
N ASP A 58 -4.61 -30.11 -0.81
CA ASP A 58 -3.29 -29.52 -0.92
C ASP A 58 -2.63 -29.37 0.44
N ARG A 59 -1.30 -29.42 0.43
CA ARG A 59 -0.48 -29.17 1.60
C ARG A 59 0.51 -28.05 1.33
N TRP A 60 0.57 -27.15 2.29
CA TRP A 60 1.35 -25.94 2.20
C TRP A 60 2.26 -25.80 3.41
N LEU A 61 3.54 -25.52 3.18
CA LEU A 61 4.42 -24.98 4.21
C LEU A 61 4.19 -23.47 4.28
N VAL A 62 3.80 -23.01 5.46
CA VAL A 62 3.55 -21.59 5.76
C VAL A 62 4.57 -21.13 6.78
N PHE A 63 5.43 -20.19 6.39
CA PHE A 63 6.54 -19.78 7.24
C PHE A 63 6.84 -18.29 7.12
N GLN A 64 7.29 -17.71 8.22
CA GLN A 64 7.62 -16.29 8.27
C GLN A 64 8.91 -16.03 7.49
N VAL A 65 8.94 -14.95 6.73
CA VAL A 65 10.13 -14.48 6.02
C VAL A 65 10.48 -13.07 6.48
N SER A 66 11.76 -12.85 6.79
CA SER A 66 12.28 -11.51 7.07
C SER A 66 12.55 -10.76 5.77
N ARG A 67 12.50 -9.43 5.81
CA ARG A 67 12.84 -8.58 4.65
C ARG A 67 14.22 -8.89 4.07
N LYS A 68 15.20 -9.25 4.92
CA LYS A 68 16.54 -9.68 4.49
C LYS A 68 16.50 -11.00 3.71
N ILE A 69 15.87 -12.03 4.27
CA ILE A 69 15.79 -13.35 3.61
C ILE A 69 14.99 -13.27 2.32
N PHE A 70 13.90 -12.50 2.31
CA PHE A 70 13.13 -12.21 1.09
C PHE A 70 14.03 -11.62 -0.01
N ALA A 71 14.76 -10.56 0.33
CA ALA A 71 15.69 -9.89 -0.55
C ALA A 71 16.77 -10.83 -1.11
N GLU A 72 17.38 -11.61 -0.23
CA GLU A 72 18.39 -12.58 -0.60
C GLU A 72 17.82 -13.69 -1.49
N TYR A 73 16.58 -14.12 -1.27
CA TYR A 73 15.92 -15.12 -2.11
C TYR A 73 15.67 -14.58 -3.51
N LEU A 74 15.03 -13.41 -3.63
CA LEU A 74 14.77 -12.77 -4.93
C LEU A 74 16.05 -12.45 -5.72
N THR A 75 17.14 -12.15 -5.02
CA THR A 75 18.46 -11.88 -5.64
C THR A 75 19.32 -13.13 -5.80
N ARG A 76 18.75 -14.34 -5.63
CA ARG A 76 19.40 -15.64 -5.79
C ARG A 76 20.62 -15.87 -4.87
N LYS A 77 20.68 -15.16 -3.74
CA LYS A 77 21.73 -15.29 -2.72
C LYS A 77 21.44 -16.40 -1.70
N VAL A 78 20.16 -16.72 -1.47
CA VAL A 78 19.74 -17.86 -0.66
C VAL A 78 18.68 -18.68 -1.41
N SER A 79 18.66 -19.99 -1.18
CA SER A 79 17.61 -20.87 -1.68
C SER A 79 16.36 -20.83 -0.81
N LEU A 80 15.24 -21.30 -1.35
CA LEU A 80 13.97 -21.40 -0.63
C LEU A 80 14.10 -22.32 0.58
N ARG A 81 14.89 -23.39 0.48
CA ARG A 81 15.24 -24.25 1.62
C ARG A 81 15.89 -23.44 2.75
N ARG A 82 16.88 -22.61 2.45
CA ARG A 82 17.52 -21.73 3.45
C ARG A 82 16.53 -20.71 4.03
N ALA A 83 15.56 -20.24 3.24
CA ALA A 83 14.51 -19.36 3.74
C ALA A 83 13.59 -20.05 4.76
N VAL A 84 13.18 -21.30 4.51
CA VAL A 84 12.41 -22.13 5.46
C VAL A 84 13.21 -22.33 6.75
N LEU A 85 14.47 -22.76 6.63
CA LEU A 85 15.35 -23.04 7.78
C LEU A 85 15.67 -21.80 8.63
N ALA A 86 15.68 -20.61 8.02
CA ALA A 86 15.88 -19.35 8.72
C ALA A 86 14.61 -18.83 9.43
N SER A 87 13.46 -19.46 9.19
CA SER A 87 12.20 -19.03 9.79
C SER A 87 12.13 -19.38 11.27
N LYS A 88 11.50 -18.49 12.05
CA LYS A 88 11.24 -18.73 13.48
C LYS A 88 10.10 -19.72 13.70
N GLU A 89 9.21 -19.85 12.72
CA GLU A 89 8.03 -20.67 12.79
C GLU A 89 7.71 -21.23 11.42
N VAL A 90 7.47 -22.54 11.38
CA VAL A 90 6.95 -23.25 10.22
C VAL A 90 5.64 -23.91 10.61
N LEU A 91 4.63 -23.68 9.78
CA LEU A 91 3.31 -24.26 9.90
C LEU A 91 3.06 -25.12 8.66
N CYS A 92 2.27 -26.18 8.84
CA CYS A 92 1.67 -26.90 7.73
C CYS A 92 0.18 -26.61 7.69
N LEU A 93 -0.29 -26.13 6.54
CA LEU A 93 -1.70 -26.00 6.22
C LEU A 93 -2.11 -27.15 5.27
N GLU A 94 -3.07 -27.94 5.68
CA GLU A 94 -3.78 -28.91 4.82
C GLU A 94 -5.12 -28.30 4.40
N GLY A 95 -5.38 -28.22 3.10
CA GLY A 95 -6.58 -27.64 2.49
C GLY A 95 -6.26 -26.57 1.44
N ASP A 96 -7.29 -26.04 0.79
CA ASP A 96 -7.13 -24.96 -0.18
C ASP A 96 -6.67 -23.66 0.53
N MET A 97 -5.64 -23.02 -0.04
CA MET A 97 -5.08 -21.77 0.44
C MET A 97 -6.04 -20.58 0.15
N ARG A 98 -6.79 -20.61 -0.95
CA ARG A 98 -7.61 -19.49 -1.41
C ARG A 98 -9.04 -19.52 -0.86
N ASP A 99 -9.56 -20.68 -0.47
CA ASP A 99 -10.87 -20.79 0.17
C ASP A 99 -10.89 -20.07 1.53
N GLY A 100 -11.76 -19.06 1.65
CA GLY A 100 -12.00 -18.29 2.88
C GLY A 100 -10.89 -17.31 3.31
N LEU A 101 -10.00 -16.88 2.40
CA LEU A 101 -9.14 -15.69 2.62
C LEU A 101 -9.72 -14.40 1.99
N ASP A 102 -10.74 -14.53 1.12
CA ASP A 102 -11.37 -13.41 0.40
C ASP A 102 -12.78 -13.00 0.89
N GLY A 103 -13.34 -13.61 1.95
CA GLY A 103 -14.67 -13.23 2.44
C GLY A 103 -15.15 -13.93 3.73
N ASP A 104 -16.05 -13.25 4.45
CA ASP A 104 -16.64 -13.58 5.76
C ASP A 104 -17.53 -14.85 5.75
N ALA A 105 -16.97 -16.02 5.47
CA ALA A 105 -17.69 -17.29 5.59
C ALA A 105 -17.02 -18.21 6.63
N GLU A 106 -17.65 -18.37 7.81
CA GLU A 106 -17.29 -19.44 8.76
C GLU A 106 -17.42 -20.84 8.13
N ASP A 107 -18.21 -20.99 7.07
CA ASP A 107 -18.47 -22.25 6.38
C ASP A 107 -17.27 -22.73 5.51
N ASP A 108 -16.45 -21.81 4.98
CA ASP A 108 -15.26 -22.11 4.16
C ASP A 108 -14.06 -22.63 4.98
N ARG A 109 -14.21 -22.78 6.30
CA ARG A 109 -13.18 -23.37 7.18
C ARG A 109 -13.30 -24.89 7.27
N LYS A 110 -14.42 -25.46 6.82
CA LYS A 110 -14.69 -26.90 6.86
C LYS A 110 -13.75 -27.64 5.91
N GLY A 111 -12.64 -28.13 6.45
CA GLY A 111 -11.67 -28.93 5.70
C GLY A 111 -10.23 -28.52 5.90
N ARG A 112 -9.97 -27.34 6.47
CA ARG A 112 -8.62 -26.85 6.75
C ARG A 112 -8.07 -27.38 8.07
N GLN A 113 -6.81 -27.83 8.05
CA GLN A 113 -6.07 -28.18 9.27
C GLN A 113 -4.75 -27.44 9.30
N LEU A 114 -4.41 -26.85 10.45
CA LEU A 114 -3.16 -26.15 10.67
C LEU A 114 -2.37 -26.84 11.79
N SER A 115 -1.11 -27.16 11.53
CA SER A 115 -0.20 -27.77 12.49
C SER A 115 1.10 -26.97 12.55
N ARG A 116 1.63 -26.73 13.76
CA ARG A 116 3.00 -26.25 13.94
C ARG A 116 3.93 -27.45 13.91
N VAL A 117 4.98 -27.35 13.09
CA VAL A 117 5.91 -28.45 12.79
C VAL A 117 7.34 -28.06 13.16
N GLN A 118 8.16 -29.04 13.50
CA GLN A 118 9.61 -28.87 13.57
C GLN A 118 10.26 -29.23 12.23
N ILE A 119 11.47 -28.72 11.97
CA ILE A 119 12.15 -28.91 10.68
C ILE A 119 12.45 -30.39 10.40
N ASP A 120 12.92 -31.12 11.41
CA ASP A 120 13.22 -32.56 11.33
C ASP A 120 11.98 -33.40 11.01
N GLU A 121 10.80 -32.93 11.40
CA GLU A 121 9.52 -33.58 11.12
C GLU A 121 9.05 -33.42 9.65
N ILE A 122 9.60 -32.46 8.91
CA ILE A 122 9.17 -32.10 7.54
C ILE A 122 10.30 -32.20 6.51
N GLU A 123 11.37 -32.93 6.80
CA GLU A 123 12.55 -33.02 5.93
C GLU A 123 12.20 -33.42 4.48
N SER A 124 11.23 -34.32 4.30
CA SER A 124 10.75 -34.76 2.98
C SER A 124 9.99 -33.69 2.19
N TYR A 125 9.52 -32.63 2.86
CA TYR A 125 8.77 -31.52 2.28
C TYR A 125 9.64 -30.29 2.06
N LEU A 126 10.88 -30.29 2.55
CA LEU A 126 11.78 -29.16 2.37
C LEU A 126 12.19 -29.04 0.88
N PRO A 127 12.26 -27.82 0.34
CA PRO A 127 12.81 -27.59 -0.99
C PRO A 127 14.23 -28.13 -1.13
N SER A 128 14.68 -28.32 -2.38
CA SER A 128 16.07 -28.66 -2.67
C SER A 128 17.01 -27.52 -2.28
N ASP A 129 18.29 -27.82 -2.01
CA ASP A 129 19.29 -26.78 -1.77
C ASP A 129 19.49 -25.82 -2.96
N GLN A 130 19.10 -26.25 -4.16
CA GLN A 130 19.20 -25.49 -5.42
C GLN A 130 17.92 -24.73 -5.79
N SER A 131 16.93 -24.68 -4.89
CA SER A 131 15.67 -23.94 -5.07
C SER A 131 15.87 -22.42 -5.03
N LEU A 132 16.63 -21.86 -5.96
CA LEU A 132 16.84 -20.43 -6.12
C LEU A 132 15.61 -19.78 -6.78
N PHE A 133 15.50 -18.46 -6.67
CA PHE A 133 14.41 -17.72 -7.32
C PHE A 133 14.58 -17.69 -8.84
N GLU A 134 13.53 -18.10 -9.55
CA GLU A 134 13.45 -18.12 -11.02
C GLU A 134 12.44 -17.08 -11.48
N GLU A 135 12.95 -15.99 -12.06
CA GLU A 135 12.13 -14.84 -12.47
C GLU A 135 11.17 -15.18 -13.62
N GLU A 136 11.55 -16.12 -14.49
CA GLU A 136 10.73 -16.60 -15.62
C GLU A 136 9.42 -17.26 -15.15
N LEU A 137 9.41 -17.77 -13.92
CA LEU A 137 8.23 -18.36 -13.28
C LEU A 137 7.45 -17.33 -12.45
N SER A 138 7.84 -16.05 -12.49
CA SER A 138 7.28 -15.01 -11.63
C SER A 138 6.45 -14.00 -12.43
N PRO A 139 5.13 -14.16 -12.49
CA PRO A 139 4.27 -13.30 -13.31
C PRO A 139 4.30 -11.83 -12.85
N ASP A 140 4.55 -11.60 -11.57
CA ASP A 140 4.41 -10.27 -10.94
C ASP A 140 5.74 -9.57 -10.68
N ILE A 141 6.85 -10.31 -10.55
CA ILE A 141 8.17 -9.75 -10.19
C ILE A 141 8.87 -9.14 -11.40
N SER A 142 8.68 -9.69 -12.59
CA SER A 142 9.31 -9.21 -13.83
C SER A 142 8.97 -7.75 -14.17
N LEU A 143 7.93 -7.18 -13.55
CA LEU A 143 7.50 -5.79 -13.73
C LEU A 143 8.07 -4.82 -12.69
N ALA A 144 8.81 -5.30 -11.69
CA ALA A 144 9.27 -4.48 -10.57
C ALA A 144 10.58 -3.72 -10.88
N GLU A 145 10.50 -2.41 -11.11
CA GLU A 145 11.68 -1.55 -11.33
C GLU A 145 12.62 -1.46 -10.11
N GLN A 146 12.07 -1.61 -8.90
CA GLN A 146 12.82 -1.59 -7.65
C GLN A 146 12.34 -2.73 -6.74
N LEU A 147 13.23 -3.69 -6.49
CA LEU A 147 12.92 -4.88 -5.70
C LEU A 147 13.02 -4.66 -4.19
N LEU A 148 13.85 -3.70 -3.76
CA LEU A 148 14.18 -3.51 -2.35
C LEU A 148 14.17 -2.03 -1.97
N PRO A 149 13.59 -1.69 -0.82
CA PRO A 149 13.69 -0.33 -0.31
C PRO A 149 15.09 -0.08 0.25
N THR A 150 15.57 1.14 0.05
CA THR A 150 16.89 1.63 0.46
C THR A 150 16.73 2.62 1.61
N ARG A 151 17.86 3.02 2.21
CA ARG A 151 17.86 4.09 3.21
C ARG A 151 17.66 5.41 2.49
N TYR A 152 16.62 6.13 2.88
CA TYR A 152 16.23 7.41 2.32
C TYR A 152 16.18 8.43 3.46
N PRO A 153 17.17 9.35 3.54
CA PRO A 153 17.18 10.39 4.55
C PRO A 153 16.17 11.48 4.21
N ILE A 154 15.32 11.84 5.16
CA ILE A 154 14.41 12.99 5.06
C ILE A 154 14.99 14.10 5.93
N PRO A 155 15.48 15.21 5.35
CA PRO A 155 16.01 16.32 6.11
C PRO A 155 14.93 16.99 6.97
N ILE A 156 15.22 17.18 8.25
CA ILE A 156 14.34 17.85 9.21
C ILE A 156 15.03 19.04 9.88
N GLY A 157 14.25 20.03 10.29
CA GLY A 157 14.68 21.21 11.04
C GLY A 157 13.65 21.62 12.08
N GLY A 158 13.84 22.79 12.69
CA GLY A 158 12.86 23.40 13.60
C GLY A 158 12.51 22.57 14.84
N ASP A 159 11.45 23.00 15.52
CA ASP A 159 10.97 22.39 16.77
C ASP A 159 9.88 21.34 16.48
N TRP A 160 10.14 20.08 16.80
CA TRP A 160 9.18 18.99 16.60
C TRP A 160 8.51 18.59 17.91
N PHE A 161 7.19 18.68 17.97
CA PHE A 161 6.41 18.03 19.02
C PHE A 161 6.06 16.60 18.60
N VAL A 162 5.74 15.74 19.58
CA VAL A 162 5.33 14.34 19.31
C VAL A 162 4.13 14.28 18.35
N GLY A 163 3.20 15.25 18.46
CA GLY A 163 2.07 15.35 17.54
C GLY A 163 2.47 15.71 16.11
N ASP A 164 3.57 16.44 15.90
CA ASP A 164 4.08 16.75 14.57
C ASP A 164 4.66 15.51 13.89
N LEU A 165 5.44 14.72 14.64
CA LEU A 165 6.02 13.49 14.12
C LEU A 165 4.94 12.51 13.65
N ASP A 166 3.87 12.37 14.43
CA ASP A 166 2.74 11.53 14.07
C ASP A 166 1.98 12.10 12.84
N ARG A 167 1.72 13.41 12.78
CA ARG A 167 1.08 14.06 11.63
C ARG A 167 1.90 13.88 10.35
N PHE A 168 3.22 14.10 10.44
CA PHE A 168 4.17 13.87 9.37
C PHE A 168 4.14 12.41 8.92
N SER A 169 4.26 11.46 9.85
CA SER A 169 4.28 10.03 9.55
C SER A 169 3.02 9.59 8.82
N ARG A 170 1.85 10.07 9.25
CA ARG A 170 0.57 9.77 8.59
C ARG A 170 0.46 10.41 7.20
N ALA A 171 0.88 11.66 7.05
CA ALA A 171 0.86 12.35 5.76
C ALA A 171 1.78 11.65 4.76
N TYR A 172 3.02 11.39 5.16
CA TYR A 172 4.05 10.74 4.34
C TYR A 172 3.68 9.30 3.99
N ALA A 173 3.14 8.51 4.93
CA ALA A 173 2.68 7.15 4.65
C ALA A 173 1.51 7.09 3.67
N GLY A 174 0.58 8.04 3.75
CA GLY A 174 -0.49 8.17 2.76
C GLY A 174 0.07 8.42 1.36
N LEU A 175 0.98 9.39 1.20
CA LEU A 175 1.60 9.68 -0.10
C LEU A 175 2.44 8.51 -0.60
N TYR A 176 3.19 7.86 0.28
CA TYR A 176 3.97 6.67 -0.06
C TYR A 176 3.07 5.56 -0.60
N GLY A 177 1.97 5.26 0.09
CA GLY A 177 0.98 4.29 -0.39
C GLY A 177 0.39 4.68 -1.73
N PHE A 178 0.03 5.95 -1.93
CA PHE A 178 -0.48 6.46 -3.20
C PHE A 178 0.50 6.27 -4.36
N PHE A 179 1.73 6.79 -4.22
CA PHE A 179 2.74 6.70 -5.27
C PHE A 179 3.20 5.27 -5.52
N TYR A 180 3.33 4.46 -4.45
CA TYR A 180 3.58 3.04 -4.56
C TYR A 180 2.51 2.36 -5.42
N CYS A 181 1.24 2.64 -5.13
CA CYS A 181 0.12 2.02 -5.81
C CYS A 181 -0.17 2.58 -7.21
N SER A 182 0.31 3.77 -7.53
CA SER A 182 0.05 4.40 -8.81
C SER A 182 0.92 3.90 -9.97
N LYS A 183 1.95 3.09 -9.69
CA LYS A 183 2.90 2.54 -10.68
C LYS A 183 2.89 1.00 -10.64
N PRO A 184 3.14 0.30 -11.75
CA PRO A 184 3.39 -1.13 -11.74
C PRO A 184 4.59 -1.44 -10.82
N ARG A 185 4.36 -2.27 -9.81
CA ARG A 185 5.38 -2.75 -8.86
C ARG A 185 5.12 -4.23 -8.60
N LEU A 186 5.58 -4.76 -7.47
CA LEU A 186 5.47 -6.18 -7.09
C LEU A 186 4.04 -6.71 -6.85
N VAL A 187 2.99 -5.92 -7.08
CA VAL A 187 1.60 -6.32 -6.82
C VAL A 187 0.84 -6.30 -8.14
N ALA A 188 0.49 -7.50 -8.65
CA ALA A 188 -0.24 -7.71 -9.90
C ALA A 188 -1.53 -6.89 -10.02
N SER A 189 -2.20 -6.64 -8.89
CA SER A 189 -3.57 -6.15 -8.86
C SER A 189 -3.74 -4.81 -8.15
N ILE A 190 -2.75 -3.91 -8.22
CA ILE A 190 -2.94 -2.57 -7.64
C ILE A 190 -4.17 -1.88 -8.25
N GLN A 191 -4.41 -2.06 -9.54
CA GLN A 191 -5.63 -1.58 -10.20
C GLN A 191 -6.90 -2.14 -9.52
N GLY A 192 -6.97 -3.45 -9.27
CA GLY A 192 -8.11 -4.07 -8.59
C GLY A 192 -8.33 -3.56 -7.16
N ARG A 193 -7.25 -3.31 -6.40
CA ARG A 193 -7.33 -2.76 -5.04
C ARG A 193 -7.73 -1.29 -5.03
N LEU A 194 -7.14 -0.49 -5.92
CA LEU A 194 -7.49 0.92 -6.09
C LEU A 194 -8.94 1.06 -6.56
N ASN A 195 -9.37 0.25 -7.53
CA ASN A 195 -10.75 0.19 -8.02
C ASN A 195 -11.72 -0.13 -6.87
N ARG A 196 -11.41 -1.15 -6.05
CA ARG A 196 -12.21 -1.49 -4.86
C ARG A 196 -12.27 -0.34 -3.86
N ALA A 197 -11.14 0.31 -3.57
CA ALA A 197 -11.09 1.45 -2.65
C ALA A 197 -11.90 2.65 -3.18
N LEU A 198 -11.79 2.97 -4.47
CA LEU A 198 -12.52 4.05 -5.12
C LEU A 198 -14.03 3.76 -5.21
N ARG A 199 -14.44 2.50 -5.23
CA ARG A 199 -15.86 2.07 -5.21
C ARG A 199 -16.50 2.07 -3.82
N THR A 200 -15.74 2.34 -2.75
CA THR A 200 -16.35 2.55 -1.42
C THR A 200 -17.20 3.82 -1.38
N PRO A 201 -18.22 3.93 -0.51
CA PRO A 201 -19.08 5.13 -0.44
C PRO A 201 -18.30 6.42 -0.16
N TRP A 202 -18.41 7.43 -1.05
CA TRP A 202 -17.80 8.76 -0.91
C TRP A 202 -18.72 9.79 -0.25
N GLU A 203 -19.09 9.58 1.01
CA GLU A 203 -20.10 10.36 1.74
C GLU A 203 -19.54 11.46 2.66
N GLY A 204 -18.22 11.71 2.65
CA GLY A 204 -17.61 12.79 3.42
C GLY A 204 -16.11 12.61 3.64
N GLY A 205 -15.57 13.27 4.68
CA GLY A 205 -14.14 13.19 5.04
C GLY A 205 -13.67 11.78 5.38
N PHE A 206 -14.55 10.94 5.95
CA PHE A 206 -14.25 9.54 6.29
C PHE A 206 -13.81 8.70 5.07
N SER A 207 -14.42 8.94 3.90
CA SER A 207 -14.08 8.25 2.65
C SER A 207 -12.67 8.58 2.15
N ARG A 208 -12.18 9.80 2.45
CA ARG A 208 -10.83 10.23 2.09
C ARG A 208 -9.78 9.47 2.90
N VAL A 209 -10.00 9.36 4.22
CA VAL A 209 -9.12 8.62 5.14
C VAL A 209 -9.07 7.14 4.73
N ASN A 210 -10.21 6.55 4.44
CA ASN A 210 -10.29 5.14 4.05
C ASN A 210 -9.52 4.82 2.76
N LEU A 211 -9.50 5.73 1.76
CA LEU A 211 -8.72 5.52 0.54
C LEU A 211 -7.22 5.42 0.88
N PHE A 212 -6.66 6.40 1.56
CA PHE A 212 -5.22 6.44 1.85
C PHE A 212 -4.80 5.36 2.84
N ASP A 213 -5.64 5.02 3.82
CA ASP A 213 -5.42 3.87 4.69
C ASP A 213 -5.42 2.55 3.89
N ALA A 214 -6.34 2.40 2.93
CA ALA A 214 -6.38 1.22 2.07
C ALA A 214 -5.15 1.14 1.16
N LEU A 215 -4.66 2.26 0.63
CA LEU A 215 -3.46 2.32 -0.21
C LEU A 215 -2.18 2.04 0.60
N ALA A 216 -2.03 2.64 1.78
CA ALA A 216 -0.94 2.32 2.69
C ALA A 216 -0.96 0.84 3.10
N LYS A 217 -2.15 0.29 3.38
CA LYS A 217 -2.34 -1.15 3.58
C LYS A 217 -2.16 -1.96 2.30
N ALA A 218 -2.14 -1.41 1.10
CA ALA A 218 -1.87 -2.20 -0.09
C ALA A 218 -0.38 -2.44 -0.30
N VAL A 219 0.48 -1.64 0.35
CA VAL A 219 1.93 -1.80 0.30
C VAL A 219 2.34 -3.12 0.95
N PRO A 220 3.09 -3.99 0.24
CA PRO A 220 3.62 -5.21 0.82
C PRO A 220 4.54 -4.93 2.01
N SER A 221 4.56 -5.78 3.03
CA SER A 221 5.32 -5.54 4.27
C SER A 221 6.84 -5.40 4.06
N PHE A 222 7.39 -5.96 2.99
CA PHE A 222 8.81 -5.77 2.64
C PHE A 222 9.09 -4.42 1.97
N HIS A 223 8.08 -3.78 1.38
CA HIS A 223 8.11 -2.43 0.81
C HIS A 223 7.52 -1.37 1.74
N ASP A 224 7.00 -1.79 2.89
CA ASP A 224 6.50 -0.90 3.91
C ASP A 224 7.63 -0.04 4.48
N MET A 225 7.28 1.19 4.85
CA MET A 225 8.25 2.15 5.35
C MET A 225 8.63 1.81 6.77
N GLN A 226 9.93 1.89 7.08
CA GLN A 226 10.43 1.68 8.43
C GLN A 226 11.34 2.82 8.84
N ILE A 227 11.02 3.50 9.93
CA ILE A 227 11.95 4.45 10.55
C ILE A 227 13.15 3.65 11.07
N ARG A 228 14.34 3.97 10.57
CA ARG A 228 15.61 3.37 11.00
C ARG A 228 16.30 4.22 12.04
N ARG A 229 16.30 5.53 11.84
CA ARG A 229 16.99 6.48 12.70
C ARG A 229 16.26 7.81 12.67
N ILE A 230 16.27 8.50 13.80
CA ILE A 230 15.88 9.90 13.90
C ILE A 230 17.04 10.61 14.58
N ASP A 231 17.70 11.51 13.87
CA ASP A 231 18.72 12.38 14.44
C ASP A 231 18.16 13.77 14.55
N TYR A 232 17.77 14.09 15.77
CA TYR A 232 17.24 15.40 16.09
C TYR A 232 18.40 16.32 16.47
N ALA A 233 18.98 16.99 15.48
CA ALA A 233 20.01 18.01 15.66
C ALA A 233 19.88 19.04 14.55
N SER A 234 19.05 20.09 14.70
CA SER A 234 18.73 21.02 13.59
C SER A 234 20.00 21.62 12.92
N PRO A 235 20.28 21.31 11.62
CA PRO A 235 19.51 20.45 10.71
C PRO A 235 19.79 18.94 10.91
N GLY A 236 18.73 18.18 11.17
CA GLY A 236 18.77 16.74 11.42
C GLY A 236 18.14 15.92 10.29
N GLU A 237 17.92 14.62 10.52
CA GLU A 237 17.23 13.77 9.54
C GLU A 237 16.37 12.68 10.18
N ILE A 238 15.31 12.28 9.47
CA ILE A 238 14.59 11.03 9.70
C ILE A 238 15.03 10.07 8.60
N GLU A 239 15.81 9.06 8.95
CA GLU A 239 16.20 8.00 8.03
C GLU A 239 15.08 6.95 7.99
N ILE A 240 14.42 6.84 6.84
CA ILE A 240 13.46 5.76 6.58
C ILE A 240 14.05 4.74 5.62
N GLU A 241 13.64 3.49 5.75
CA GLU A 241 13.78 2.52 4.67
C GLU A 241 12.53 2.56 3.80
N ALA A 242 12.69 2.97 2.55
CA ALA A 242 11.61 3.19 1.60
C ALA A 242 12.12 3.04 0.16
N LEU A 243 11.21 2.89 -0.81
CA LEU A 243 11.58 2.90 -2.22
C LEU A 243 11.99 4.32 -2.60
N GLU A 244 13.24 4.48 -3.00
CA GLU A 244 13.81 5.78 -3.32
C GLU A 244 13.03 6.49 -4.44
N SER A 245 12.56 5.75 -5.44
CA SER A 245 11.70 6.31 -6.51
C SER A 245 10.44 6.98 -5.95
N VAL A 246 9.84 6.39 -4.92
CA VAL A 246 8.64 6.95 -4.26
C VAL A 246 8.99 8.19 -3.46
N GLY A 247 10.13 8.19 -2.77
CA GLY A 247 10.62 9.38 -2.05
C GLY A 247 10.80 10.58 -2.99
N HIS A 248 11.44 10.36 -4.14
CA HIS A 248 11.60 11.38 -5.18
C HIS A 248 10.26 11.85 -5.77
N ASP A 249 9.30 10.93 -5.98
CA ASP A 249 7.94 11.30 -6.44
C ASP A 249 7.24 12.22 -5.41
N ILE A 250 7.34 11.91 -4.11
CA ILE A 250 6.77 12.74 -3.02
C ILE A 250 7.44 14.11 -3.00
N GLN A 251 8.77 14.15 -3.06
CA GLN A 251 9.55 15.40 -3.08
C GLN A 251 9.17 16.28 -4.28
N GLY A 252 9.10 15.69 -5.48
CA GLY A 252 8.72 16.39 -6.69
C GLY A 252 7.30 16.98 -6.60
N CYS A 253 6.36 16.22 -6.04
CA CYS A 253 4.97 16.65 -5.88
C CYS A 253 4.81 17.78 -4.85
N VAL A 254 5.50 17.71 -3.70
CA VAL A 254 5.52 18.79 -2.71
C VAL A 254 6.15 20.06 -3.31
N ASN A 255 7.26 19.94 -4.05
CA ASN A 255 7.88 21.07 -4.75
C ASN A 255 6.95 21.68 -5.82
N GLY A 256 6.22 20.84 -6.56
CA GLY A 256 5.21 21.26 -7.52
C GLY A 256 4.12 22.10 -6.86
N TYR A 257 3.56 21.62 -5.73
CA TYR A 257 2.58 22.37 -4.95
C TYR A 257 3.15 23.69 -4.44
N MET A 258 4.34 23.70 -3.82
CA MET A 258 4.96 24.92 -3.29
C MET A 258 5.20 25.98 -4.37
N THR A 259 5.50 25.55 -5.60
CA THR A 259 5.73 26.46 -6.74
C THR A 259 4.44 26.99 -7.36
N SER A 260 3.32 26.27 -7.20
CA SER A 260 2.04 26.57 -7.86
C SER A 260 0.86 26.65 -6.89
N ARG A 261 1.12 26.97 -5.62
CA ARG A 261 0.17 26.88 -4.50
C ARG A 261 -1.16 27.57 -4.80
N SER A 262 -1.09 28.82 -5.26
CA SER A 262 -2.28 29.63 -5.56
C SER A 262 -3.15 28.97 -6.65
N ASP A 263 -2.56 28.56 -7.76
CA ASP A 263 -3.28 27.97 -8.90
C ASP A 263 -3.93 26.63 -8.52
N VAL A 264 -3.20 25.79 -7.79
CA VAL A 264 -3.70 24.50 -7.29
C VAL A 264 -4.87 24.72 -6.33
N ASP A 265 -4.75 25.66 -5.39
CA ASP A 265 -5.79 25.95 -4.41
C ASP A 265 -7.04 26.55 -5.06
N ASP A 266 -6.89 27.38 -6.09
CA ASP A 266 -8.00 27.92 -6.88
C ASP A 266 -8.74 26.83 -7.66
N HIS A 267 -8.01 25.89 -8.28
CA HIS A 267 -8.64 24.73 -8.94
C HIS A 267 -9.36 23.82 -7.93
N ALA A 268 -8.76 23.56 -6.78
CA ALA A 268 -9.37 22.78 -5.71
C ALA A 268 -10.64 23.45 -5.17
N LYS A 269 -10.61 24.79 -5.01
CA LYS A 269 -11.77 25.59 -4.60
C LYS A 269 -12.89 25.56 -5.63
N ALA A 270 -12.56 25.60 -6.92
CA ALA A 270 -13.54 25.45 -7.99
C ALA A 270 -14.24 24.09 -7.93
N ILE A 271 -13.48 22.99 -7.80
CA ILE A 271 -14.05 21.64 -7.62
C ILE A 271 -14.97 21.59 -6.39
N ASN A 272 -14.52 22.10 -5.24
CA ASN A 272 -15.30 22.11 -4.01
C ASN A 272 -16.60 22.92 -4.12
N SER A 273 -16.56 24.03 -4.86
CA SER A 273 -17.73 24.88 -5.11
C SER A 273 -18.75 24.15 -6.00
N THR A 274 -18.28 23.48 -7.06
CA THR A 274 -19.15 22.66 -7.92
C THR A 274 -19.73 21.45 -7.16
N LEU A 275 -18.94 20.77 -6.31
CA LEU A 275 -19.45 19.72 -5.43
C LEU A 275 -20.58 20.21 -4.51
N SER A 276 -20.44 21.42 -3.97
CA SER A 276 -21.48 22.08 -3.17
C SER A 276 -22.75 22.34 -4.00
N ALA A 277 -22.60 22.97 -5.17
CA ALA A 277 -23.71 23.32 -6.05
C ALA A 277 -24.50 22.08 -6.51
N CYS A 278 -23.81 21.00 -6.86
CA CYS A 278 -24.43 19.73 -7.25
C CYS A 278 -24.92 18.88 -6.06
N ARG A 279 -24.72 19.32 -4.80
CA ARG A 279 -25.02 18.57 -3.56
C ARG A 279 -24.32 17.20 -3.51
N PHE A 280 -23.11 17.12 -4.04
CA PHE A 280 -22.34 15.88 -4.14
C PHE A 280 -21.34 15.65 -3.01
N LYS A 281 -21.14 16.62 -2.10
CA LYS A 281 -20.21 16.48 -0.98
C LYS A 281 -20.44 15.22 -0.15
N LYS A 282 -21.70 14.96 0.27
CA LYS A 282 -22.09 13.82 1.11
C LYS A 282 -22.81 12.70 0.34
N ARG A 283 -22.94 12.80 -0.98
CA ARG A 283 -23.65 11.79 -1.80
C ARG A 283 -22.71 10.68 -2.22
N ASN A 284 -23.13 9.43 -2.00
CA ASN A 284 -22.48 8.26 -2.56
C ASN A 284 -22.74 8.17 -4.07
N LEU A 285 -21.66 8.21 -4.85
CA LEU A 285 -21.68 8.15 -6.31
C LEU A 285 -20.84 6.96 -6.82
N SER A 286 -20.41 6.07 -5.93
CA SER A 286 -19.37 5.07 -6.23
C SER A 286 -19.83 3.94 -7.15
N ASN A 287 -21.15 3.84 -7.36
CA ASN A 287 -21.80 2.80 -8.17
C ASN A 287 -22.46 3.34 -9.44
N ILE A 288 -22.23 4.61 -9.79
CA ILE A 288 -22.82 5.24 -10.98
C ILE A 288 -21.74 5.83 -11.89
N GLY A 289 -21.94 5.69 -13.20
CA GLY A 289 -21.10 6.30 -14.22
C GLY A 289 -21.45 7.76 -14.48
N ASP A 290 -20.58 8.46 -15.22
CA ASP A 290 -20.74 9.89 -15.54
C ASP A 290 -22.11 10.24 -16.14
N ALA A 291 -22.63 9.40 -17.05
CA ALA A 291 -23.92 9.61 -17.71
C ALA A 291 -25.13 9.61 -16.74
N MET A 292 -24.98 8.96 -15.58
CA MET A 292 -26.04 8.80 -14.57
C MET A 292 -25.94 9.82 -13.43
N LEU A 293 -24.97 10.75 -13.48
CA LEU A 293 -24.79 11.78 -12.45
C LEU A 293 -25.92 12.82 -12.44
N GLY A 294 -26.58 13.05 -13.58
CA GLY A 294 -27.67 14.04 -13.69
C GLY A 294 -27.21 15.48 -13.49
N ILE A 295 -26.00 15.82 -13.96
CA ILE A 295 -25.42 17.17 -13.92
C ILE A 295 -25.17 17.70 -15.34
N SER A 296 -24.93 19.01 -15.45
CA SER A 296 -24.61 19.65 -16.74
C SER A 296 -23.27 19.18 -17.32
N GLU A 297 -23.16 19.23 -18.65
CA GLU A 297 -21.92 18.95 -19.36
C GLU A 297 -20.79 19.94 -18.97
N GLU A 298 -21.15 21.17 -18.64
CA GLU A 298 -20.23 22.16 -18.06
C GLU A 298 -19.64 21.68 -16.73
N SER A 299 -20.45 21.10 -15.84
CA SER A 299 -19.99 20.58 -14.55
C SER A 299 -19.08 19.36 -14.72
N LEU A 300 -19.43 18.45 -15.65
CA LEU A 300 -18.59 17.30 -16.01
C LEU A 300 -17.22 17.77 -16.53
N THR A 301 -17.23 18.75 -17.45
CA THR A 301 -16.01 19.33 -18.02
C THR A 301 -15.16 19.98 -16.95
N LEU A 302 -15.77 20.75 -16.03
CA LEU A 302 -15.06 21.38 -14.93
C LEU A 302 -14.36 20.36 -14.04
N PHE A 303 -15.02 19.28 -13.62
CA PHE A 303 -14.38 18.24 -12.81
C PHE A 303 -13.16 17.65 -13.51
N ARG A 304 -13.27 17.30 -14.79
CA ARG A 304 -12.18 16.71 -15.57
C ARG A 304 -11.02 17.69 -15.74
N THR A 305 -11.30 18.90 -16.23
CA THR A 305 -10.27 19.91 -16.51
C THR A 305 -9.55 20.35 -15.24
N ARG A 306 -10.26 20.62 -14.15
CA ARG A 306 -9.62 21.06 -12.90
C ARG A 306 -8.80 19.94 -12.25
N THR A 307 -9.25 18.70 -12.34
CA THR A 307 -8.48 17.53 -11.86
C THR A 307 -7.18 17.38 -12.66
N GLU A 308 -7.24 17.51 -13.99
CA GLU A 308 -6.07 17.44 -14.87
C GLU A 308 -5.08 18.59 -14.64
N GLU A 309 -5.56 19.82 -14.43
CA GLU A 309 -4.69 20.95 -14.12
C GLU A 309 -3.99 20.81 -12.78
N ILE A 310 -4.68 20.33 -11.73
CA ILE A 310 -4.04 19.99 -10.46
C ILE A 310 -2.95 18.93 -10.68
N ALA A 311 -3.25 17.87 -11.42
CA ALA A 311 -2.27 16.81 -11.70
C ALA A 311 -1.04 17.34 -12.47
N ARG A 312 -1.25 18.23 -13.44
CA ARG A 312 -0.18 18.89 -14.20
C ARG A 312 0.72 19.73 -13.30
N LEU A 313 0.14 20.61 -12.48
CA LEU A 313 0.87 21.54 -11.61
C LEU A 313 1.67 20.82 -10.53
N LEU A 314 1.14 19.72 -10.02
CA LEU A 314 1.81 18.84 -9.06
C LEU A 314 2.84 17.89 -9.71
N GLY A 315 2.88 17.77 -11.04
CA GLY A 315 3.75 16.83 -11.73
C GLY A 315 3.35 15.36 -11.55
N VAL A 316 2.07 15.06 -11.32
CA VAL A 316 1.55 13.70 -11.02
C VAL A 316 0.53 13.20 -12.04
N ARG A 317 0.63 13.64 -13.29
CA ARG A 317 -0.31 13.32 -14.38
C ARG A 317 -0.49 11.81 -14.56
N GLU A 318 0.61 11.07 -14.61
CA GLU A 318 0.57 9.63 -14.82
C GLU A 318 -0.18 8.92 -13.68
N GLN A 319 0.10 9.30 -12.44
CA GLN A 319 -0.50 8.71 -11.25
C GLN A 319 -1.99 9.05 -11.14
N VAL A 320 -2.36 10.30 -11.42
CA VAL A 320 -3.76 10.72 -11.42
C VAL A 320 -4.53 10.10 -12.58
N SER A 321 -3.91 9.85 -13.74
CA SER A 321 -4.56 9.16 -14.85
C SER A 321 -5.04 7.75 -14.46
N VAL A 322 -4.28 7.06 -13.60
CA VAL A 322 -4.68 5.77 -13.03
C VAL A 322 -5.90 5.94 -12.13
N VAL A 323 -5.91 6.94 -11.24
CA VAL A 323 -7.09 7.23 -10.39
C VAL A 323 -8.32 7.54 -11.23
N VAL A 324 -8.18 8.35 -12.27
CA VAL A 324 -9.30 8.71 -13.16
C VAL A 324 -9.84 7.47 -13.87
N ARG A 325 -8.96 6.60 -14.40
CA ARG A 325 -9.35 5.37 -15.08
C ARG A 325 -10.06 4.37 -14.14
N GLU A 326 -9.56 4.23 -12.92
CA GLU A 326 -10.13 3.29 -11.94
C GLU A 326 -11.34 3.86 -11.18
N SER A 327 -11.60 5.16 -11.32
CA SER A 327 -12.74 5.81 -10.68
C SER A 327 -14.05 5.47 -11.42
N PRO A 328 -15.16 5.27 -10.69
CA PRO A 328 -16.46 5.02 -11.31
C PRO A 328 -17.00 6.23 -12.10
N ASN A 329 -16.55 7.44 -11.76
CA ASN A 329 -16.92 8.69 -12.43
C ASN A 329 -15.92 9.80 -12.10
N CYS A 330 -16.00 10.91 -12.84
CA CYS A 330 -15.14 12.08 -12.67
C CYS A 330 -15.28 12.77 -11.30
N VAL A 331 -16.43 12.65 -10.64
CA VAL A 331 -16.66 13.25 -9.31
C VAL A 331 -15.87 12.50 -8.24
N VAL A 332 -15.85 11.17 -8.28
CA VAL A 332 -15.04 10.33 -7.39
C VAL A 332 -13.56 10.58 -7.63
N ALA A 333 -13.12 10.67 -8.89
CA ALA A 333 -11.73 11.01 -9.22
C ALA A 333 -11.33 12.38 -8.64
N ALA A 334 -12.17 13.41 -8.82
CA ALA A 334 -11.93 14.74 -8.26
C ALA A 334 -11.86 14.71 -6.72
N LYS A 335 -12.76 13.97 -6.04
CA LYS A 335 -12.70 13.78 -4.58
C LYS A 335 -11.41 13.08 -4.12
N ALA A 336 -10.93 12.09 -4.87
CA ALA A 336 -9.68 11.40 -4.56
C ALA A 336 -8.46 12.33 -4.73
N VAL A 337 -8.45 13.18 -5.76
CA VAL A 337 -7.39 14.19 -5.95
C VAL A 337 -7.44 15.29 -4.88
N LEU A 338 -8.62 15.71 -4.44
CA LEU A 338 -8.75 16.60 -3.29
C LEU A 338 -8.22 15.95 -1.99
N ALA A 339 -8.43 14.65 -1.80
CA ALA A 339 -7.87 13.91 -0.68
C ALA A 339 -6.33 13.85 -0.76
N LEU A 340 -5.77 13.61 -1.95
CA LEU A 340 -4.32 13.68 -2.19
C LEU A 340 -3.74 15.04 -1.78
N LEU A 341 -4.41 16.14 -2.17
CA LEU A 341 -4.00 17.49 -1.80
C LEU A 341 -3.94 17.71 -0.30
N THR A 342 -4.83 17.09 0.50
CA THR A 342 -4.77 17.20 1.96
C THR A 342 -3.44 16.68 2.53
N HIS A 343 -2.89 15.59 1.98
CA HIS A 343 -1.59 15.07 2.43
C HIS A 343 -0.42 15.94 1.95
N ILE A 344 -0.47 16.43 0.71
CA ILE A 344 0.56 17.30 0.13
C ILE A 344 0.64 18.63 0.90
N ARG A 345 -0.51 19.25 1.19
CA ARG A 345 -0.60 20.49 1.98
C ARG A 345 0.06 20.33 3.34
N ARG A 346 -0.22 19.23 4.04
CA ARG A 346 0.40 18.94 5.35
C ARG A 346 1.92 18.92 5.28
N LEU A 347 2.52 18.23 4.31
CA LEU A 347 3.98 18.23 4.15
C LEU A 347 4.52 19.60 3.73
N SER A 348 3.77 20.33 2.91
CA SER A 348 4.13 21.67 2.45
C SER A 348 4.09 22.70 3.58
N ASP A 349 3.17 22.56 4.53
CA ASP A 349 3.10 23.41 5.72
C ASP A 349 4.29 23.15 6.65
N PHE A 350 4.73 21.90 6.79
CA PHE A 350 5.97 21.58 7.50
C PHE A 350 7.21 22.15 6.80
N GLU A 351 7.27 22.11 5.46
CA GLU A 351 8.33 22.73 4.66
C GLU A 351 8.34 24.25 4.86
N ALA A 352 7.18 24.91 4.80
CA ALA A 352 7.03 26.35 4.99
C ALA A 352 7.41 26.79 6.41
N ALA A 353 7.16 25.94 7.42
CA ALA A 353 7.57 26.16 8.80
C ALA A 353 9.07 25.88 9.06
N GLY A 354 9.83 25.43 8.05
CA GLY A 354 11.24 25.05 8.20
C GLY A 354 11.46 23.76 8.99
N MET A 355 10.40 22.96 9.20
CA MET A 355 10.46 21.68 9.90
C MET A 355 10.89 20.54 8.98
N LEU A 356 10.60 20.66 7.68
CA LEU A 356 11.09 19.79 6.62
C LEU A 356 11.96 20.60 5.64
N ASN A 357 12.88 19.90 4.97
CA ASN A 357 13.64 20.45 3.85
C ASN A 357 13.71 19.43 2.71
N LEU A 358 12.55 19.02 2.20
CA LEU A 358 12.41 18.13 1.06
C LEU A 358 12.88 18.81 -0.22
N THR A 359 12.62 20.10 -0.39
CA THR A 359 12.88 20.82 -1.65
C THR A 359 14.29 21.37 -1.76
N GLY A 360 15.10 21.27 -0.69
CA GLY A 360 16.41 21.89 -0.62
C GLY A 360 16.35 23.43 -0.53
N ARG A 361 15.16 24.03 -0.38
CA ARG A 361 14.94 25.48 -0.34
C ARG A 361 14.97 26.07 1.09
N GLY A 362 15.39 25.29 2.09
CA GLY A 362 15.34 25.69 3.50
C GLY A 362 15.90 27.09 3.80
N ALA A 363 15.08 27.85 4.54
CA ALA A 363 15.29 29.20 5.11
C ALA A 363 15.10 30.42 4.19
N GLN A 364 13.88 30.63 3.69
CA GLN A 364 13.30 31.99 3.73
C GLN A 364 12.23 32.01 4.82
N SER A 365 12.62 32.52 5.99
CA SER A 365 11.74 32.81 7.11
C SER A 365 10.61 33.74 6.65
N SER A 366 9.42 33.19 6.46
CA SER A 366 8.19 33.96 6.55
C SER A 366 7.52 33.55 7.85
N GLU A 367 7.11 34.53 8.66
CA GLU A 367 6.36 34.33 9.91
C GLU A 367 5.00 33.69 9.56
N PHE A 368 4.98 32.36 9.40
CA PHE A 368 3.76 31.61 9.23
C PHE A 368 3.30 31.11 10.60
N ASN A 369 2.25 31.74 11.15
CA ASN A 369 1.73 31.39 12.46
C ASN A 369 0.93 30.07 12.36
N TYR A 370 1.62 28.95 12.62
CA TYR A 370 1.13 27.56 12.52
C TYR A 370 -0.15 27.25 13.32
N ARG A 371 -0.58 28.12 14.25
CA ARG A 371 -1.58 27.80 15.27
C ARG A 371 -3.03 28.20 14.96
N ASP A 372 -3.31 29.13 14.05
CA ASP A 372 -4.64 29.77 14.00
C ASP A 372 -5.60 29.27 12.90
N ASP A 373 -5.13 28.65 11.82
CA ASP A 373 -6.03 28.22 10.72
C ASP A 373 -6.68 26.84 10.93
N TRP A 374 -6.15 26.02 11.85
CA TRP A 374 -6.47 24.59 11.96
C TRP A 374 -7.80 24.25 12.62
N LEU A 375 -8.41 25.16 13.40
CA LEU A 375 -9.73 24.92 13.98
C LEU A 375 -10.88 25.14 12.98
N SER A 376 -10.65 25.88 11.89
CA SER A 376 -11.70 26.25 10.95
C SER A 376 -12.04 25.16 9.92
N GLU A 377 -11.08 24.34 9.48
CA GLU A 377 -11.33 23.26 8.51
C GLU A 377 -12.05 22.06 9.15
N PHE A 378 -11.87 21.81 10.45
CA PHE A 378 -12.63 20.77 11.17
C PHE A 378 -14.05 21.21 11.56
N GLU A 379 -14.29 22.51 11.76
CA GLU A 379 -15.62 23.03 12.07
C GLU A 379 -16.54 23.17 10.84
N LEU A 380 -15.97 23.27 9.63
CA LEU A 380 -16.73 23.19 8.38
C LEU A 380 -17.12 21.75 7.97
N GLU A 381 -16.68 20.73 8.73
CA GLU A 381 -16.91 19.30 8.46
C GLU A 381 -17.88 18.60 9.45
N ARG A 382 -18.74 19.36 10.16
CA ARG A 382 -19.99 18.81 10.76
C ARG A 382 -21.19 19.04 9.84
#